data_AF-A0A6M5E062-F1
#
_entry.id   AF-A0A6M5E062-F1
#
_cell.length_a   1.000
_cell.length_b   1.000
_cell.length_c   1.000
_cell.angle_alpha   90.00
_cell.angle_beta   90.00
_cell.angle_gamma   90.00
#
_symmetry.space_group_name_H-M   'P 1'
#
loop_
_entity.id
_entity.type
_entity.pdbx_description
1 polymer ?
#
loop_
_entity_poly.entity_id
_entity_poly.type
_entity_poly.pdbx_seq_one_letter_code
_entity_poly.pdbx_strand_id
1 'polypeptide(L)'
;VAGRRCLDAGASTGGFTEVLLDRGAAHVVAADVGYGQLAWSLRNDPRVVVLERTNARGLTPEAIGGRVDLVVADLSFISLATVLPALVGCASRDADIVPLVNPQFEVGKGQVGPGGVVHDPQLRARSVLAVARRAQELGWHSVGVKASPLPG
;
A
#
# COMPACT_ATOMS: atom_id res chain seq x y z
N VAL A 1 -15.08 -4.53 -3.12
CA VAL A 1 -14.78 -3.70 -1.93
C VAL A 1 -16.03 -3.23 -1.19
N ALA A 2 -17.22 -3.27 -1.82
CA ALA A 2 -18.48 -2.96 -1.18
C ALA A 2 -18.61 -3.59 0.23
N GLY A 3 -18.93 -2.77 1.23
CA GLY A 3 -19.14 -3.21 2.62
C GLY A 3 -17.89 -3.52 3.44
N ARG A 4 -16.68 -3.45 2.85
CA ARG A 4 -15.42 -3.80 3.53
C ARG A 4 -14.84 -2.63 4.32
N ARG A 5 -14.10 -2.93 5.39
CA ARG A 5 -13.15 -2.00 6.00
C ARG A 5 -11.82 -2.06 5.26
N CYS A 6 -11.29 -0.90 4.88
CA CYS A 6 -10.09 -0.79 4.08
C CYS A 6 -9.00 0.00 4.81
N LEU A 7 -7.74 -0.32 4.52
CA LEU A 7 -6.56 0.49 4.87
C LEU A 7 -5.90 0.96 3.58
N ASP A 8 -5.73 2.27 3.46
CA ASP A 8 -4.87 2.92 2.48
C ASP A 8 -3.57 3.33 3.17
N ALA A 9 -2.51 2.52 3.00
CA ALA A 9 -1.27 2.60 3.77
C ALA A 9 -0.25 3.61 3.21
N GLY A 10 -0.67 4.54 2.36
CA GLY A 10 0.13 5.59 1.74
C GLY A 10 -0.77 6.59 1.01
N ALA A 11 -1.72 7.17 1.73
CA ALA A 11 -2.90 7.79 1.12
C ALA A 11 -2.61 9.03 0.24
N SER A 12 -1.50 9.72 0.49
CA SER A 12 -1.06 10.93 -0.21
C SER A 12 -2.19 11.96 -0.33
N THR A 13 -2.52 12.37 -1.55
CA THR A 13 -3.64 13.29 -1.82
C THR A 13 -5.02 12.63 -1.71
N GLY A 14 -5.08 11.29 -1.69
CA GLY A 14 -6.28 10.50 -1.42
C GLY A 14 -6.86 9.73 -2.60
N GLY A 15 -6.13 9.57 -3.72
CA GLY A 15 -6.65 8.91 -4.92
C GLY A 15 -7.14 7.47 -4.68
N PHE A 16 -6.41 6.67 -3.89
CA PHE A 16 -6.85 5.31 -3.54
C PHE A 16 -8.05 5.33 -2.60
N THR A 17 -8.02 6.18 -1.58
CA THR A 17 -9.16 6.41 -0.68
C THR A 17 -10.44 6.76 -1.46
N GLU A 18 -10.38 7.67 -2.42
CA GLU A 18 -11.51 8.05 -3.28
C GLU A 18 -12.08 6.85 -4.05
N VAL A 19 -11.22 6.07 -4.72
CA VAL A 19 -11.63 4.87 -5.46
C VAL A 19 -12.29 3.82 -4.54
N LEU A 20 -11.79 3.66 -3.31
CA LEU A 20 -12.37 2.74 -2.33
C LEU A 20 -13.79 3.19 -1.92
N LEU A 21 -13.98 4.48 -1.66
CA LEU A 21 -15.27 5.06 -1.30
C LEU A 21 -16.28 4.96 -2.44
N ASP A 22 -15.87 5.29 -3.66
CA ASP A 22 -16.71 5.21 -4.87
C ASP A 22 -17.19 3.78 -5.15
N ARG A 23 -16.37 2.80 -4.82
CA ARG A 23 -16.70 1.37 -4.96
C ARG A 23 -17.41 0.78 -3.73
N GLY A 24 -17.81 1.63 -2.79
CA GLY A 24 -18.69 1.27 -1.67
C GLY A 24 -17.99 0.72 -0.44
N ALA A 25 -16.72 1.03 -0.20
CA ALA A 25 -16.09 0.72 1.09
C ALA A 25 -16.94 1.27 2.25
N ALA A 26 -17.14 0.45 3.29
CA ALA A 26 -17.90 0.86 4.48
C ALA A 26 -17.09 1.85 5.32
N HIS A 27 -15.77 1.68 5.34
CA HIS A 27 -14.85 2.51 6.10
C HIS A 27 -13.45 2.45 5.49
N VAL A 28 -12.71 3.56 5.49
CA VAL A 28 -11.33 3.65 5.04
C VAL A 28 -10.47 4.29 6.13
N VAL A 29 -9.43 3.59 6.57
CA VAL A 29 -8.34 4.19 7.34
C VAL A 29 -7.28 4.65 6.34
N ALA A 30 -7.04 5.95 6.26
CA ALA A 30 -6.07 6.56 5.35
C ALA A 30 -4.83 6.99 6.15
N ALA A 31 -3.73 6.28 5.98
CA ALA A 31 -2.47 6.55 6.68
C ALA A 31 -1.46 7.23 5.75
N ASP A 32 -0.81 8.28 6.24
CA ASP A 32 0.29 8.94 5.55
C ASP A 32 1.39 9.39 6.51
N VAL A 33 2.63 9.39 6.02
CA VAL A 33 3.81 9.95 6.70
C VAL A 33 3.83 11.48 6.71
N GLY A 34 3.13 12.13 5.77
CA GLY A 34 3.00 13.58 5.73
C GLY A 34 1.93 14.13 6.68
N TYR A 35 1.72 15.45 6.59
CA TYR A 35 0.70 16.19 7.33
C TYR A 35 -0.11 17.03 6.35
N GLY A 36 -1.44 16.97 6.45
CA GLY A 36 -2.35 17.80 5.65
C GLY A 36 -2.37 17.50 4.15
N GLN A 37 -1.92 16.31 3.72
CA GLN A 37 -1.86 15.95 2.29
C GLN A 37 -3.20 15.49 1.73
N LEU A 38 -4.01 14.80 2.54
CA LEU A 38 -5.29 14.27 2.10
C LEU A 38 -6.26 15.41 1.76
N ALA A 39 -6.94 15.30 0.62
CA ALA A 39 -7.93 16.27 0.18
C ALA A 39 -8.97 16.56 1.28
N TRP A 40 -9.34 17.83 1.45
CA TRP A 40 -10.22 18.27 2.54
C TRP A 40 -11.60 17.59 2.50
N SER A 41 -12.13 17.32 1.30
CA SER A 41 -13.37 16.57 1.11
C SER A 41 -13.29 15.15 1.67
N LEU A 42 -12.21 14.42 1.35
CA LEU A 42 -12.01 13.04 1.81
C LEU A 42 -11.80 12.96 3.32
N ARG A 43 -11.01 13.88 3.88
CA ARG A 43 -10.80 13.97 5.34
C ARG A 43 -12.10 14.14 6.12
N ASN A 44 -13.08 14.84 5.55
CA ASN A 44 -14.35 15.10 6.22
C ASN A 44 -15.45 14.10 5.86
N ASP A 45 -15.16 13.10 5.01
CA ASP A 45 -16.11 12.03 4.74
C ASP A 45 -16.27 11.19 6.02
N PRO A 46 -17.51 10.94 6.49
CA PRO A 46 -17.75 10.20 7.74
C PRO A 46 -17.26 8.75 7.71
N ARG A 47 -16.90 8.22 6.53
CA ARG A 47 -16.35 6.87 6.37
C ARG A 47 -14.82 6.85 6.42
N VAL A 48 -14.16 8.00 6.53
CA VAL A 48 -12.69 8.12 6.47
C VAL A 48 -12.13 8.48 7.85
N VAL A 49 -11.11 7.74 8.27
CA VAL A 49 -10.27 8.08 9.42
C VAL A 49 -8.85 8.32 8.92
N VAL A 50 -8.30 9.50 9.23
CA VAL A 50 -6.96 9.88 8.79
C VAL A 50 -5.95 9.64 9.90
N LEU A 51 -4.87 8.93 9.58
CA LEU A 51 -3.70 8.76 10.44
C LEU A 51 -2.51 9.49 9.81
N GLU A 52 -2.31 10.75 10.21
CA GLU A 52 -1.20 11.58 9.73
C GLU A 52 0.10 11.27 10.47
N ARG A 53 1.23 11.65 9.87
CA ARG A 53 2.58 11.45 10.42
C ARG A 53 2.85 10.01 10.86
N THR A 54 2.21 9.05 10.19
CA THR A 54 2.23 7.64 10.53
C THR A 54 3.06 6.89 9.51
N ASN A 55 4.20 6.33 9.95
CA ASN A 55 5.01 5.49 9.10
C ASN A 55 4.35 4.12 8.92
N ALA A 56 4.24 3.63 7.69
CA ALA A 56 3.64 2.32 7.39
C ALA A 56 4.27 1.15 8.18
N ARG A 57 5.57 1.24 8.55
CA ARG A 57 6.24 0.24 9.41
C ARG A 57 5.67 0.16 10.82
N GLY A 58 5.07 1.25 11.31
CA GLY A 58 4.49 1.38 12.64
C GLY A 58 2.98 1.16 12.69
N LEU A 59 2.34 0.81 11.57
CA LEU A 59 0.91 0.52 11.56
C LEU A 59 0.63 -0.76 12.35
N THR A 60 -0.36 -0.69 13.23
CA THR A 60 -0.84 -1.81 14.03
C THR A 60 -2.37 -1.87 14.00
N PRO A 61 -2.98 -3.05 14.21
CA PRO A 61 -4.43 -3.18 14.36
C PRO A 61 -5.00 -2.21 15.38
N GLU A 62 -4.32 -2.00 16.50
CA GLU A 62 -4.78 -1.13 17.58
C GLU A 62 -4.83 0.32 17.12
N ALA A 63 -3.81 0.78 16.39
CA ALA A 63 -3.75 2.16 15.87
C ALA A 63 -4.82 2.44 14.81
N ILE A 64 -5.20 1.42 14.01
CA ILE A 64 -6.21 1.55 12.96
C ILE A 64 -7.63 1.15 13.40
N GLY A 65 -7.84 0.86 14.69
CA GLY A 65 -9.16 0.50 15.24
C GLY A 65 -9.65 -0.89 14.81
N GLY A 66 -8.74 -1.86 14.70
CA GLY A 66 -9.01 -3.26 14.36
C GLY A 66 -8.58 -3.64 12.94
N ARG A 67 -8.40 -4.94 12.71
CA ARG A 67 -7.97 -5.49 11.42
C ARG A 67 -8.93 -5.14 10.28
N VAL A 68 -8.38 -4.94 9.09
CA VAL A 68 -9.13 -4.56 7.88
C VAL A 68 -9.27 -5.73 6.93
N ASP A 69 -10.28 -5.65 6.06
CA ASP A 69 -10.55 -6.67 5.05
C ASP A 69 -9.75 -6.41 3.77
N LEU A 70 -9.33 -5.18 3.50
CA LEU A 70 -8.54 -4.83 2.33
C LEU A 70 -7.41 -3.87 2.71
N VAL A 71 -6.20 -4.16 2.25
CA VAL A 71 -5.06 -3.24 2.34
C VAL A 71 -4.61 -2.87 0.94
N VAL A 72 -4.51 -1.57 0.65
CA VAL A 72 -3.81 -1.04 -0.51
C VAL A 72 -2.60 -0.24 -0.04
N ALA A 73 -1.51 -0.30 -0.79
CA ALA A 73 -0.28 0.42 -0.44
C ALA A 73 0.42 0.91 -1.70
N ASP A 74 0.44 2.23 -1.89
CA ASP A 74 1.35 2.91 -2.81
C ASP A 74 2.36 3.69 -1.97
N LEU A 75 3.61 3.21 -1.97
CA LEU A 75 4.65 3.69 -1.09
C LEU A 75 5.89 4.05 -1.89
N SER A 76 6.45 5.22 -1.56
CA SER A 76 7.69 5.73 -2.16
C SER A 76 8.85 5.71 -1.17
N PHE A 77 10.07 5.56 -1.69
CA PHE A 77 11.32 5.60 -0.92
C PHE A 77 11.47 4.54 0.18
N ILE A 78 10.70 3.45 0.09
CA ILE A 78 10.78 2.31 1.00
C ILE A 78 10.49 1.01 0.25
N SER A 79 11.25 -0.05 0.56
CA SER A 79 10.95 -1.39 0.03
C SER A 79 9.75 -1.99 0.75
N LEU A 80 8.85 -2.61 -0.02
CA LEU A 80 7.72 -3.38 0.48
C LEU A 80 8.16 -4.48 1.44
N ALA A 81 9.35 -5.06 1.26
CA ALA A 81 9.85 -6.11 2.14
C ALA A 81 9.96 -5.65 3.61
N THR A 82 10.17 -4.35 3.83
CA THR A 82 10.27 -3.73 5.16
C THR A 82 8.92 -3.48 5.80
N VAL A 83 7.90 -3.15 5.00
CA VAL A 83 6.56 -2.77 5.50
C VAL A 83 5.57 -3.93 5.51
N LEU A 84 5.76 -4.97 4.69
CA LEU A 84 4.88 -6.12 4.60
C LEU A 84 4.52 -6.74 5.96
N PRO A 85 5.43 -6.88 6.95
CA PRO A 85 5.06 -7.38 8.27
C PRO A 85 3.97 -6.56 8.96
N ALA A 86 4.03 -5.22 8.88
CA ALA A 86 3.04 -4.34 9.47
C ALA A 86 1.70 -4.40 8.70
N LEU A 87 1.75 -4.45 7.37
CA LEU A 87 0.56 -4.58 6.52
C LEU A 87 -0.17 -5.91 6.77
N VAL A 88 0.57 -7.02 6.84
CA VAL A 88 0.06 -8.34 7.25
C VAL A 88 -0.50 -8.29 8.68
N GLY A 89 0.20 -7.60 9.58
CA GLY A 89 -0.25 -7.36 10.94
C GLY A 89 -1.62 -6.68 11.02
N CYS A 90 -1.93 -5.78 10.09
CA CYS A 90 -3.19 -5.04 10.01
C CYS A 90 -4.33 -5.77 9.27
N ALA A 91 -4.02 -6.83 8.53
CA ALA A 91 -4.99 -7.55 7.72
C ALA A 91 -5.73 -8.65 8.51
N SER A 92 -7.02 -8.83 8.23
CA SER A 92 -7.78 -10.03 8.62
C SER A 92 -7.26 -11.26 7.86
N ARG A 93 -7.55 -12.49 8.32
CA ARG A 93 -7.06 -13.72 7.66
C ARG A 93 -7.59 -13.90 6.24
N ASP A 94 -8.83 -13.46 5.99
CA ASP A 94 -9.51 -13.56 4.70
C ASP A 94 -9.40 -12.25 3.90
N ALA A 95 -8.49 -11.35 4.30
CA ALA A 95 -8.30 -10.07 3.65
C ALA A 95 -7.53 -10.18 2.33
N ASP A 96 -7.64 -9.15 1.50
CA ASP A 96 -6.77 -8.97 0.33
C ASP A 96 -5.73 -7.89 0.65
N ILE A 97 -4.47 -8.10 0.24
CA ILE A 97 -3.41 -7.08 0.29
C ILE A 97 -2.94 -6.83 -1.15
N VAL A 98 -3.06 -5.59 -1.61
CA VAL A 98 -2.76 -5.17 -2.99
C VAL A 98 -1.71 -4.05 -2.95
N PRO A 99 -0.42 -4.38 -2.80
CA PRO A 99 0.64 -3.39 -2.82
C PRO A 99 1.08 -3.05 -4.24
N LEU A 100 1.43 -1.79 -4.49
CA LEU A 100 2.09 -1.37 -5.72
C LEU A 100 3.59 -1.60 -5.59
N VAL A 101 4.12 -2.58 -6.34
CA VAL A 101 5.56 -2.83 -6.41
C VAL A 101 6.20 -1.79 -7.31
N ASN A 102 7.03 -0.92 -6.73
CA ASN A 102 7.77 0.14 -7.40
C ASN A 102 9.25 -0.27 -7.54
N PRO A 103 9.70 -0.83 -8.69
CA PRO A 103 11.04 -1.43 -8.81
C PRO A 103 12.19 -0.52 -8.39
N GLN A 104 12.07 0.79 -8.61
CA GLN A 104 13.07 1.80 -8.23
C GLN A 104 13.33 1.89 -6.72
N PHE A 105 12.42 1.40 -5.89
CA PHE A 105 12.58 1.31 -4.43
C PHE A 105 12.88 -0.11 -3.92
N GLU A 106 12.87 -1.11 -4.82
CA GLU A 106 13.13 -2.51 -4.50
C GLU A 106 14.52 -3.00 -4.95
N VAL A 107 15.07 -2.41 -6.00
CA VAL A 107 16.40 -2.80 -6.50
C VAL A 107 17.53 -2.21 -5.66
N GLY A 108 18.70 -2.85 -5.72
CA GLY A 108 19.90 -2.40 -5.02
C GLY A 108 20.55 -1.15 -5.64
N LYS A 109 21.50 -0.57 -4.91
CA LYS A 109 22.29 0.58 -5.38
C LYS A 109 22.98 0.26 -6.70
N GLY A 110 22.91 1.19 -7.66
CA GLY A 110 23.51 1.03 -9.00
C GLY A 110 22.63 0.30 -10.02
N GLN A 111 21.43 -0.16 -9.64
CA GLN A 111 20.47 -0.81 -10.53
C GLN A 111 19.35 0.13 -11.01
N VAL A 112 19.32 1.35 -10.50
CA VAL A 112 18.43 2.43 -10.94
C VAL A 112 19.17 3.26 -11.99
N GLY A 113 18.59 3.37 -13.18
CA GLY A 113 19.16 4.11 -14.30
C GLY A 113 18.94 5.63 -14.24
N PRO A 114 19.33 6.34 -15.29
CA PRO A 114 19.07 7.78 -15.43
C PRO A 114 17.60 8.12 -15.24
N GLY A 115 17.31 9.26 -14.59
CA GLY A 115 15.94 9.68 -14.31
C GLY A 115 15.22 8.89 -13.21
N GLY A 116 15.92 8.03 -12.46
CA GLY A 116 15.31 7.24 -11.39
C GLY A 116 14.55 6.01 -11.87
N VAL A 117 14.74 5.58 -13.13
CA VAL A 117 13.94 4.53 -13.77
C VAL A 117 14.70 3.20 -13.84
N VAL A 118 14.01 2.10 -13.57
CA VAL A 118 14.51 0.74 -13.79
C VAL A 118 14.14 0.25 -15.19
N HIS A 119 15.03 0.51 -16.16
CA HIS A 119 14.80 0.16 -17.57
C HIS A 119 14.86 -1.34 -17.86
N ASP A 120 15.67 -2.10 -17.11
CA ASP A 120 15.83 -3.53 -17.32
C ASP A 120 14.56 -4.30 -16.92
N PRO A 121 13.87 -4.98 -17.87
CA PRO A 121 12.68 -5.78 -17.56
C PRO A 121 12.96 -6.92 -16.58
N GLN A 122 14.17 -7.49 -16.57
CA GLN A 122 14.55 -8.54 -15.64
C GLN A 122 14.69 -8.02 -14.21
N LEU A 123 15.17 -6.78 -14.04
CA LEU A 123 15.19 -6.13 -12.73
C LEU A 123 13.75 -5.88 -12.22
N ARG A 124 12.85 -5.36 -13.08
CA ARG A 124 11.45 -5.18 -12.69
C ARG A 124 10.76 -6.48 -12.29
N ALA A 125 10.97 -7.55 -13.06
CA ALA A 125 10.43 -8.87 -12.73
C ALA A 125 11.00 -9.42 -11.42
N ARG A 126 12.32 -9.27 -11.19
CA ARG A 126 12.97 -9.66 -9.93
C ARG A 126 12.43 -8.91 -8.73
N SER A 127 12.14 -7.61 -8.85
CA SER A 127 11.51 -6.83 -7.78
C SER A 127 10.17 -7.42 -7.37
N VAL A 128 9.29 -7.72 -8.33
CA VAL A 128 7.98 -8.34 -8.05
C VAL A 128 8.15 -9.71 -7.38
N LEU A 129 9.05 -10.55 -7.90
CA LEU A 129 9.29 -11.88 -7.33
C LEU A 129 9.89 -11.82 -5.91
N ALA A 130 10.76 -10.85 -5.63
CA ALA A 130 11.33 -10.65 -4.30
C ALA A 130 10.25 -10.25 -3.27
N VAL A 131 9.36 -9.33 -3.65
CA VAL A 131 8.22 -8.93 -2.79
C VAL A 131 7.25 -10.09 -2.59
N ALA A 132 6.91 -10.83 -3.65
CA ALA A 132 6.06 -12.01 -3.58
C ALA A 132 6.65 -13.09 -2.65
N ARG A 133 7.95 -13.36 -2.76
CA ARG A 133 8.66 -14.28 -1.87
C ARG A 133 8.60 -13.82 -0.42
N ARG A 134 8.83 -12.53 -0.16
CA ARG A 134 8.75 -11.98 1.20
C ARG A 134 7.34 -12.08 1.79
N ALA A 135 6.31 -11.86 0.98
CA ALA A 135 4.92 -12.07 1.39
C ALA A 135 4.66 -13.55 1.74
N GLN A 136 5.17 -14.48 0.94
CA GLN A 136 5.03 -15.92 1.19
C GLN A 136 5.71 -16.36 2.49
N GLU A 137 6.89 -15.80 2.81
CA GLU A 137 7.57 -16.03 4.10
C GLU A 137 6.74 -15.56 5.31
N LEU A 138 5.80 -14.63 5.09
CA LEU A 138 4.85 -14.14 6.08
C LEU A 138 3.49 -14.88 6.04
N GLY A 139 3.38 -15.95 5.24
CA GLY A 139 2.16 -16.73 5.08
C GLY A 139 1.13 -16.15 4.11
N TRP A 140 1.52 -15.20 3.26
CA TRP A 140 0.65 -14.56 2.27
C TRP A 140 1.02 -14.99 0.85
N HIS A 141 0.10 -15.64 0.16
CA HIS A 141 0.34 -16.18 -1.18
C HIS A 141 -0.06 -15.18 -2.26
N SER A 142 0.75 -15.07 -3.33
CA SER A 142 0.42 -14.24 -4.48
C SER A 142 -0.68 -14.91 -5.32
N VAL A 143 -1.78 -14.18 -5.56
CA VAL A 143 -2.92 -14.67 -6.37
C VAL A 143 -2.89 -14.13 -7.79
N GLY A 144 -2.27 -12.96 -8.02
CA GLY A 144 -2.17 -12.36 -9.33
C GLY A 144 -1.17 -11.20 -9.38
N VAL A 145 -0.80 -10.82 -10.60
CA VAL A 145 0.08 -9.68 -10.88
C VAL A 145 -0.51 -8.90 -12.04
N LYS A 146 -0.55 -7.57 -11.90
CA LYS A 146 -1.01 -6.66 -12.95
C LYS A 146 -0.08 -5.44 -13.00
N ALA A 147 0.38 -5.09 -14.19
CA ALA A 147 1.10 -3.83 -14.39
C ALA A 147 0.15 -2.65 -14.15
N SER A 148 0.60 -1.64 -13.40
CA SER A 148 -0.10 -0.37 -13.29
C SER A 148 -0.37 0.21 -14.69
N PRO A 149 -1.57 0.78 -14.95
CA PRO A 149 -1.88 1.38 -16.24
C PRO A 149 -1.13 2.69 -16.49
N LEU A 150 -0.55 3.29 -15.44
CA LEU A 150 0.24 4.51 -15.50
C LEU A 150 1.67 4.24 -15.01
N PRO A 151 2.70 4.76 -15.70
CA PRO A 151 4.05 4.74 -15.19
C PRO A 151 4.17 5.65 -13.95
N GLY A 152 5.06 5.29 -13.02
CA GLY A 152 5.43 6.10 -11.87
C GLY A 152 6.83 6.70 -12.00
#